data_AF-A0A7S1RBA8-F1
#
_entry.id   AF-A0A7S1RBA8-F1
#
_cell.length_a   1.000
_cell.length_b   1.000
_cell.length_c   1.000
_cell.angle_alpha   90.00
_cell.angle_beta   90.00
_cell.angle_gamma   90.00
#
_symmetry.space_group_name_H-M   'P 1'
#
loop_
_entity.id
_entity.type
_entity.pdbx_description
1 polymer ?
#
loop_
_entity_poly.entity_id
_entity_poly.type
_entity_poly.pdbx_seq_one_letter_code
_entity_poly.pdbx_strand_id
1 'polypeptide(L)'
;QNMTKKTIGFNWGCAAVGNSVWTGVRLCELLACLGVTKPTKEHRFVHFEGPGGELPQGATGSYGTSIDLGWALDRERDVLLAFKQNGELLTPDHGAPLRTLLPGCIGGGLIKWLC
;
A
#
# COMPACT_ATOMS: atom_id res chain seq x y z
N GLN A 1 -23.66 -10.62 -0.89
CA GLN A 1 -24.24 -9.45 -1.59
C GLN A 1 -24.77 -9.81 -2.97
N ASN A 2 -23.92 -10.33 -3.87
CA ASN A 2 -24.34 -10.76 -5.21
C ASN A 2 -25.49 -11.79 -5.25
N MET A 3 -25.59 -12.65 -4.24
CA MET A 3 -26.69 -13.61 -4.09
C MET A 3 -28.05 -12.96 -3.75
N THR A 4 -28.05 -11.72 -3.25
CA THR A 4 -29.26 -10.96 -2.87
C THR A 4 -29.63 -9.95 -3.96
N LYS A 5 -28.65 -9.21 -4.46
CA LYS A 5 -28.77 -8.27 -5.58
C LYS A 5 -27.44 -8.23 -6.31
N LYS A 6 -27.45 -8.45 -7.63
CA LYS A 6 -26.22 -8.41 -8.44
C LYS A 6 -25.57 -7.03 -8.35
N THR A 7 -24.27 -7.01 -8.07
CA THR A 7 -23.42 -5.81 -8.00
C THR A 7 -22.30 -5.88 -9.03
N ILE A 8 -21.58 -4.78 -9.20
CA ILE A 8 -20.39 -4.71 -10.04
C ILE A 8 -19.18 -5.06 -9.14
N GLY A 9 -18.35 -6.01 -9.57
CA GLY A 9 -17.15 -6.44 -8.85
C GLY A 9 -16.98 -7.95 -8.80
N PHE A 10 -15.77 -8.39 -8.46
CA PHE A 10 -15.46 -9.81 -8.32
C PHE A 10 -16.26 -10.43 -7.17
N ASN A 11 -16.79 -11.64 -7.38
CA ASN A 11 -17.58 -12.35 -6.38
C ASN A 11 -16.67 -13.10 -5.39
N TRP A 12 -16.09 -12.36 -4.45
CA TRP A 12 -15.25 -12.92 -3.40
C TRP A 12 -16.04 -13.87 -2.48
N GLY A 13 -15.42 -14.99 -2.11
CA GLY A 13 -15.87 -15.84 -1.00
C GLY A 13 -15.43 -15.28 0.36
N CYS A 14 -15.38 -16.12 1.39
CA CYS A 14 -14.91 -15.72 2.73
C CYS A 14 -13.38 -15.67 2.89
N ALA A 15 -12.62 -16.13 1.89
CA ALA A 15 -11.18 -16.33 1.96
C ALA A 15 -10.36 -15.28 1.20
N ALA A 16 -10.94 -14.09 0.93
CA ALA A 16 -10.22 -12.97 0.33
C ALA A 16 -9.32 -12.25 1.35
N VAL A 17 -8.55 -13.02 2.11
CA VAL A 17 -7.69 -12.58 3.21
C VAL A 17 -6.46 -13.47 3.29
N GLY A 18 -5.33 -12.90 3.65
CA GLY A 18 -4.08 -13.64 3.88
C GLY A 18 -3.28 -12.99 4.99
N ASN A 19 -2.44 -13.79 5.66
CA ASN A 19 -1.48 -13.32 6.65
C ASN A 19 -0.08 -13.78 6.24
N SER A 20 0.92 -12.94 6.47
CA SER A 20 2.32 -13.26 6.17
C SER A 20 3.22 -12.41 7.05
N VAL A 21 4.46 -12.88 7.25
CA VAL A 21 5.52 -12.10 7.90
C VAL A 21 6.20 -11.27 6.82
N TRP A 22 6.31 -9.96 7.04
CA TRP A 22 6.86 -9.06 6.05
C TRP A 22 8.19 -8.47 6.52
N THR A 23 9.13 -8.31 5.60
CA THR A 23 10.40 -7.62 5.87
C THR A 23 10.54 -6.43 4.94
N GLY A 24 10.95 -5.30 5.51
CA GLY A 24 10.94 -4.02 4.83
C GLY A 24 11.53 -2.89 5.65
N VAL A 25 11.43 -1.68 5.12
CA VAL A 25 11.83 -0.44 5.78
C VAL A 25 10.58 0.27 6.29
N ARG A 26 10.62 0.75 7.54
CA ARG A 26 9.52 1.54 8.11
C ARG A 26 9.44 2.87 7.38
N LEU A 27 8.23 3.26 6.96
CA LEU A 27 8.04 4.50 6.23
C LEU A 27 8.42 5.74 7.06
N CYS A 28 8.13 5.73 8.36
CA CYS A 28 8.49 6.82 9.25
C CYS A 28 10.01 7.07 9.32
N GLU A 29 10.82 6.01 9.31
CA GLU A 29 12.29 6.11 9.29
C GLU A 29 12.79 6.70 7.97
N LEU A 30 12.24 6.24 6.85
CA LEU A 30 12.59 6.76 5.53
C LEU A 30 12.25 8.25 5.41
N LEU A 31 11.04 8.64 5.86
CA LEU A 31 10.61 10.04 5.88
C LEU A 31 11.49 10.89 6.79
N ALA A 32 11.88 10.37 7.96
CA ALA A 32 12.79 11.06 8.86
C ALA A 32 14.18 11.27 8.24
N CYS A 33 14.71 10.30 7.48
CA CYS A 33 15.96 10.46 6.72
C CYS A 33 15.86 11.58 5.66
N LEU A 34 14.66 11.85 5.14
CA LEU A 34 14.38 12.93 4.20
C LEU A 34 14.06 14.26 4.90
N GLY A 35 14.13 14.32 6.24
CA GLY A 35 13.83 15.51 7.04
C GLY A 35 12.34 15.76 7.28
N VAL A 36 11.46 14.83 6.91
CA VAL A 36 10.01 14.92 7.13
C VAL A 36 9.70 14.32 8.50
N THR A 37 9.53 15.17 9.51
CA THR A 37 9.33 14.72 10.90
C THR A 37 7.95 15.06 11.47
N LYS A 38 7.19 15.93 10.81
CA LYS A 38 5.83 16.32 11.22
C LYS A 38 4.99 16.77 10.03
N PRO A 39 3.65 16.62 10.11
CA PRO A 39 2.75 17.22 9.12
C PRO A 39 2.82 18.76 9.16
N THR A 40 2.68 19.38 7.99
CA THR A 40 2.49 20.84 7.87
C THR A 40 1.13 21.14 7.24
N LYS A 41 0.74 22.42 7.15
CA LYS A 41 -0.52 22.78 6.48
C LYS A 41 -0.49 22.44 4.99
N GLU A 42 0.70 22.52 4.40
CA GLU A 42 0.99 22.29 2.99
C GLU A 42 1.22 20.81 2.69
N HIS A 43 1.85 20.07 3.61
CA HIS A 43 2.18 18.65 3.45
C HIS A 43 1.43 17.82 4.50
N ARG A 44 0.33 17.19 4.07
CA ARG A 44 -0.54 16.38 4.94
C ARG A 44 -0.68 14.92 4.54
N PHE A 45 -0.25 14.56 3.34
CA PHE A 45 -0.45 13.21 2.81
C PHE A 45 0.84 12.67 2.21
N VAL A 46 1.01 11.35 2.31
CA VAL A 46 2.00 10.59 1.56
C VAL A 46 1.27 9.88 0.45
N HIS A 47 1.68 10.15 -0.79
CA HIS A 47 1.14 9.52 -1.98
C HIS A 47 2.03 8.35 -2.40
N PHE A 48 1.39 7.26 -2.80
CA PHE A 48 2.04 6.07 -3.34
C PHE A 48 1.47 5.79 -4.72
N GLU A 49 2.34 5.46 -5.67
CA GLU A 49 1.96 5.18 -7.05
C GLU A 49 2.67 3.90 -7.51
N GLY A 50 1.95 3.07 -8.24
CA GLY A 50 2.52 1.96 -9.01
C GLY A 50 2.86 2.41 -10.44
N PRO A 51 3.36 1.50 -11.30
CA PRO A 51 3.74 1.84 -12.66
C PRO A 51 2.56 2.37 -13.48
N GLY A 52 2.84 3.34 -14.35
CA GLY A 52 1.88 3.86 -15.30
C GLY A 52 1.49 2.84 -16.37
N GLY A 53 0.28 2.99 -16.92
CA GLY A 53 -0.26 2.13 -17.99
C GLY A 53 -0.86 0.79 -17.54
N GLU A 54 -0.84 0.46 -16.25
CA GLU A 54 -1.45 -0.76 -15.70
C GLU A 54 -2.98 -0.71 -15.65
N LEU A 55 -3.55 0.49 -15.51
CA LEU A 55 -4.99 0.68 -15.41
C LEU A 55 -5.57 1.27 -16.70
N PRO A 56 -6.76 0.79 -17.12
CA PRO A 56 -7.43 1.29 -18.32
C PRO A 56 -7.93 2.74 -18.17
N GLN A 57 -7.93 3.29 -16.95
CA GLN A 57 -8.44 4.62 -16.60
C GLN A 57 -7.48 5.30 -15.61
N GLY A 58 -7.22 6.59 -15.81
CA GLY A 58 -6.33 7.41 -14.98
C GLY A 58 -5.43 8.29 -15.85
N ALA A 59 -5.03 9.47 -15.35
CA ALA A 59 -4.23 10.44 -16.13
C ALA A 59 -2.87 9.86 -16.58
N THR A 60 -2.26 9.03 -15.73
CA THR A 60 -1.02 8.29 -15.98
C THR A 60 -1.24 6.80 -16.20
N GLY A 61 -2.49 6.33 -16.09
CA GLY A 61 -2.84 4.90 -16.09
C GLY A 61 -2.23 4.11 -14.93
N SER A 62 -1.76 4.77 -13.87
CA SER A 62 -1.20 4.11 -12.69
C SER A 62 -2.27 3.84 -11.63
N TYR A 63 -1.99 2.88 -10.75
CA TYR A 63 -2.73 2.72 -9.51
C TYR A 63 -2.03 3.47 -8.38
N GLY A 64 -2.76 4.34 -7.69
CA GLY A 64 -2.20 5.10 -6.57
C GLY A 64 -3.19 5.31 -5.45
N THR A 65 -2.65 5.52 -4.25
CA THR A 65 -3.41 5.86 -3.06
C THR A 65 -2.60 6.80 -2.17
N SER A 66 -3.22 7.32 -1.12
CA SER A 66 -2.52 8.13 -0.13
C SER A 66 -2.94 7.79 1.28
N ILE A 67 -2.06 8.11 2.21
CA ILE A 67 -2.32 8.06 3.64
C ILE A 67 -2.01 9.41 4.27
N ASP A 68 -2.64 9.68 5.41
CA ASP A 68 -2.29 10.85 6.22
C ASP A 68 -0.82 10.78 6.66
N LEU A 69 -0.12 11.91 6.60
CA LEU A 69 1.30 12.00 6.92
C LEU A 69 1.55 11.75 8.42
N GLY A 70 0.62 12.13 9.30
CA GLY A 70 0.68 11.77 10.72
C GLY A 70 0.64 10.25 10.90
N TRP A 71 -0.18 9.56 10.11
CA TRP A 71 -0.19 8.09 10.04
C TRP A 71 1.12 7.49 9.55
N ALA A 72 1.70 8.07 8.51
CA ALA A 72 2.96 7.62 7.94
C ALA A 72 4.15 7.77 8.91
N LEU A 73 4.09 8.80 9.77
CA LEU A 73 5.11 9.10 10.77
C LEU A 73 4.92 8.35 12.10
N ASP A 74 3.72 7.82 12.35
CA ASP A 74 3.38 7.09 13.56
C ASP A 74 4.05 5.70 13.57
N ARG A 75 4.99 5.51 14.50
CA ARG A 75 5.76 4.26 14.62
C ARG A 75 4.89 3.08 15.02
N GLU A 76 3.81 3.30 15.78
CA GLU A 76 2.93 2.23 16.28
C GLU A 76 2.05 1.63 15.17
N ARG A 77 1.97 2.30 14.02
CA ARG A 77 1.20 1.83 12.86
C ARG A 77 1.94 0.87 11.98
N ASP A 78 3.24 0.70 12.18
CA ASP A 78 4.07 -0.25 11.46
C ASP A 78 3.92 -0.16 9.92
N VAL A 79 3.77 1.07 9.39
CA VAL A 79 3.72 1.28 7.94
C VAL A 79 5.06 0.90 7.33
N LEU A 80 5.04 -0.04 6.39
CA LEU A 80 6.25 -0.70 5.87
C LEU A 80 6.32 -0.60 4.34
N LEU A 81 7.52 -0.32 3.83
CA LEU A 81 7.91 -0.57 2.45
C LEU A 81 8.58 -1.94 2.40
N ALA A 82 7.83 -2.96 1.99
CA ALA A 82 8.22 -4.36 2.08
C ALA A 82 8.83 -4.85 0.77
N PHE A 83 9.91 -5.63 0.89
CA PHE A 83 10.61 -6.28 -0.22
C PHE A 83 10.78 -7.80 -0.01
N LYS A 84 10.32 -8.33 1.14
CA LYS A 84 10.20 -9.77 1.38
C LYS A 84 8.88 -10.15 2.04
N GLN A 85 8.43 -11.36 1.75
CA GLN A 85 7.27 -12.01 2.34
C GLN A 85 7.69 -13.41 2.79
N ASN A 86 7.46 -13.74 4.06
CA ASN A 86 7.83 -15.02 4.69
C ASN A 86 9.32 -15.39 4.53
N GLY A 87 10.20 -14.39 4.54
CA GLY A 87 11.66 -14.57 4.43
C GLY A 87 12.20 -14.58 3.00
N GLU A 88 11.34 -14.74 1.99
CA GLU A 88 11.70 -14.76 0.57
C GLU A 88 11.44 -13.41 -0.09
N LEU A 89 12.15 -13.12 -1.19
CA LEU A 89 11.87 -11.92 -2.00
C LEU A 89 10.45 -11.97 -2.55
N LEU A 90 9.84 -10.80 -2.74
CA LEU A 90 8.50 -10.71 -3.32
C LEU A 90 8.48 -11.38 -4.69
N THR A 91 7.38 -12.09 -4.97
CA THR A 91 7.04 -12.50 -6.33
C THR A 91 6.35 -11.34 -7.07
N PRO A 92 6.32 -11.36 -8.42
CA PRO A 92 5.64 -10.33 -9.20
C PRO A 92 4.20 -10.07 -8.73
N ASP A 93 3.41 -11.13 -8.50
CA ASP A 93 2.01 -11.00 -8.04
C ASP A 93 1.87 -10.32 -6.67
N HIS A 94 2.88 -10.45 -5.82
CA HIS A 94 2.92 -9.82 -4.50
C HIS A 94 3.57 -8.44 -4.50
N GLY A 95 3.91 -7.90 -5.67
CA GLY A 95 4.37 -6.52 -5.84
C GLY A 95 5.89 -6.35 -5.84
N ALA A 96 6.63 -7.36 -6.30
CA ALA A 96 8.08 -7.22 -6.49
C ALA A 96 8.44 -6.03 -7.39
N PRO A 97 9.50 -5.25 -7.10
CA PRO A 97 10.46 -5.49 -6.02
C PRO A 97 10.04 -4.90 -4.68
N LEU A 98 9.05 -4.01 -4.65
CA LEU A 98 8.69 -3.23 -3.48
C LEU A 98 7.18 -2.97 -3.43
N ARG A 99 6.59 -3.11 -2.25
CA ARG A 99 5.18 -2.78 -2.00
C ARG A 99 5.00 -1.99 -0.71
N THR A 100 3.87 -1.32 -0.57
CA THR A 100 3.44 -0.76 0.72
C THR A 100 2.68 -1.78 1.55
N LEU A 101 2.82 -1.67 2.87
CA LEU A 101 2.01 -2.36 3.86
C LEU A 101 1.50 -1.38 4.90
N LEU A 102 0.20 -1.46 5.15
CA LEU A 102 -0.58 -0.62 6.05
C LEU A 102 -1.40 -1.54 6.96
N PRO A 103 -0.86 -1.94 8.13
CA PRO A 103 -1.59 -2.74 9.09
C PRO A 103 -2.94 -2.12 9.46
N GLY A 104 -3.99 -2.94 9.53
CA GLY A 104 -5.35 -2.49 9.86
C GLY A 104 -6.09 -1.76 8.72
N CYS A 105 -5.49 -1.67 7.53
CA CYS A 105 -6.11 -1.03 6.37
C CYS A 105 -6.65 -2.05 5.35
N ILE A 106 -7.53 -1.58 4.47
CA ILE A 106 -8.02 -2.39 3.35
C ILE A 106 -6.89 -2.67 2.34
N GLY A 107 -7.00 -3.80 1.64
CA GLY A 107 -5.97 -4.24 0.68
C GLY A 107 -5.69 -3.27 -0.46
N GLY A 108 -6.64 -2.42 -0.85
CA GLY A 108 -6.44 -1.39 -1.87
C GLY A 108 -5.41 -0.31 -1.48
N GLY A 109 -5.17 -0.10 -0.18
CA GLY A 109 -4.11 0.79 0.29
C GLY A 109 -2.69 0.22 0.13
N LEU A 110 -2.58 -1.11 -0.06
CA LEU A 110 -1.32 -1.86 -0.10
C LEU A 110 -0.77 -1.90 -1.54
N ILE A 111 -0.35 -0.75 -2.04
CA ILE A 111 0.20 -0.56 -3.39
C ILE A 111 1.31 -1.56 -3.67
N LYS A 112 1.14 -2.31 -4.76
CA LYS A 112 2.13 -3.24 -5.32
C LYS A 112 2.94 -2.52 -6.40
N TRP A 113 4.18 -2.97 -6.62
CA TRP A 113 5.07 -2.41 -7.65
C TRP A 113 5.33 -0.91 -7.44
N LEU A 114 5.63 -0.51 -6.20
CA LEU A 114 5.82 0.89 -5.83
C LEU A 114 6.95 1.53 -6.67
N CYS A 115 6.67 2.66 -7.32
CA CYS A 115 7.62 3.41 -8.14
C CYS A 115 7.69 4.90 -7.78
#